data_AF-A0AAV0ET61-F1
#
_entry.id   AF-A0AAV0ET61-F1
#
_cell.length_a   1.000
_cell.length_b   1.000
_cell.length_c   1.000
_cell.angle_alpha   90.00
_cell.angle_beta   90.00
_cell.angle_gamma   90.00
#
_symmetry.space_group_name_H-M   'P 1'
#
loop_
_entity.id
_entity.type
_entity.pdbx_description
1 polymer ?
#
loop_
_entity_poly.entity_id
_entity_poly.type
_entity_poly.pdbx_seq_one_letter_code
_entity_poly.pdbx_strand_id
1 'polypeptide(L)'
;MKLPYFIIIAGVACLLFAVAIPHLSALRIWLGVSAFLSLVYLLATFVLSIKDGVNAPPRDYNIPGTTIGKIFTTIGAAGNVVFAFNSGMIPEIQATVKEPAVRNMMKALYFQFTVGVMPMLAVTFVGYWAYGSSSSAYLLNNVHGPVWLKAFANICAFLQAIISLHGLFVKSY
;
A
#
# COMPACT_ATOMS: atom_id res chain seq x y z
N MET A 1 13.23 14.10 16.57
CA MET A 1 13.57 12.68 16.84
C MET A 1 14.33 12.12 15.64
N LYS A 2 15.33 11.26 15.85
CA LYS A 2 16.13 10.69 14.74
C LYS A 2 15.46 9.42 14.17
N LEU A 3 15.64 9.17 12.87
CA LEU A 3 15.15 7.99 12.13
C LEU A 3 15.30 6.65 12.90
N PRO A 4 16.45 6.32 13.53
CA PRO A 4 16.61 5.05 14.25
C PRO A 4 15.61 4.84 15.39
N TYR A 5 15.13 5.89 16.05
CA TYR A 5 14.13 5.73 17.12
C TYR A 5 12.78 5.25 16.57
N PHE A 6 12.36 5.74 15.40
CA PHE A 6 11.13 5.29 14.75
C PHE A 6 11.23 3.83 14.31
N ILE A 7 12.39 3.40 13.84
CA ILE A 7 12.66 2.01 13.46
C ILE A 7 12.51 1.09 14.69
N ILE A 8 13.09 1.49 15.83
CA ILE A 8 12.99 0.72 17.08
C ILE A 8 11.53 0.63 17.54
N ILE A 9 10.79 1.75 17.55
CA ILE A 9 9.37 1.77 17.95
C ILE A 9 8.53 0.86 17.04
N ALA A 10 8.71 0.96 15.73
CA ALA A 10 8.01 0.12 14.75
C ALA A 10 8.34 -1.37 14.95
N GLY A 11 9.62 -1.70 15.16
CA GLY A 11 10.07 -3.05 15.44
C GLY A 11 9.46 -3.64 16.70
N VAL A 12 9.45 -2.87 17.80
CA VAL A 12 8.83 -3.29 19.08
C VAL A 12 7.32 -3.47 18.90
N ALA A 13 6.64 -2.56 18.19
CA ALA A 13 5.20 -2.69 17.92
C ALA A 13 4.89 -3.96 17.11
N CYS A 14 5.73 -4.29 16.12
CA CYS A 14 5.60 -5.52 15.34
C CYS A 14 5.81 -6.77 16.21
N LEU A 15 6.82 -6.78 17.08
CA LEU A 15 7.08 -7.89 17.99
C LEU A 15 5.93 -8.08 18.99
N LEU A 16 5.40 -7.01 19.57
CA LEU A 16 4.27 -7.08 20.49
C LEU A 16 3.01 -7.63 19.82
N PHE A 17 2.71 -7.15 18.61
CA PHE A 17 1.59 -7.68 17.82
C PHE A 17 1.82 -9.15 17.48
N ALA A 18 3.07 -9.53 17.20
CA ALA A 18 3.41 -10.90 16.85
C ALA A 18 3.24 -11.89 18.00
N VAL A 19 3.65 -11.49 19.20
CA VAL A 19 3.46 -12.26 20.43
C VAL A 19 1.97 -12.35 20.81
N ALA A 20 1.21 -11.28 20.61
CA ALA A 20 -0.21 -11.23 20.96
C ALA A 20 -1.08 -12.13 20.07
N ILE A 21 -0.69 -12.35 18.80
CA ILE A 21 -1.51 -13.11 17.83
C ILE A 21 -0.65 -14.22 17.19
N PRO A 22 -0.40 -15.33 17.91
CA PRO A 22 0.43 -16.42 17.40
C PRO A 22 -0.29 -17.34 16.39
N HIS A 23 -1.62 -17.26 16.28
CA HIS A 23 -2.42 -18.24 15.52
C HIS A 23 -2.92 -17.70 14.16
N LEU A 24 -2.79 -18.53 13.12
CA LEU A 24 -3.24 -18.22 11.75
C LEU A 24 -4.75 -17.97 11.62
N SER A 25 -5.59 -18.61 12.43
CA SER A 25 -7.04 -18.41 12.40
C SER A 25 -7.45 -17.00 12.82
N ALA A 26 -6.75 -16.40 13.79
CA ALA A 26 -6.98 -15.02 14.20
C ALA A 26 -6.46 -14.04 13.14
N LEU A 27 -5.35 -14.39 12.46
CA LEU A 27 -4.75 -13.58 11.40
C LEU A 27 -5.72 -13.32 10.24
N ARG A 28 -6.64 -14.23 9.93
CA ARG A 28 -7.66 -14.02 8.88
C ARG A 28 -8.51 -12.77 9.13
N ILE A 29 -8.94 -12.55 10.37
CA ILE A 29 -9.76 -11.38 10.74
C ILE A 29 -8.89 -10.12 10.67
N TRP A 30 -7.66 -10.19 11.19
CA TRP A 30 -6.72 -9.08 11.15
C TRP A 30 -6.31 -8.68 9.73
N LEU A 31 -6.22 -9.62 8.78
CA LEU A 31 -6.02 -9.32 7.37
C LEU A 31 -7.20 -8.52 6.78
N GLY A 32 -8.44 -8.83 7.19
CA GLY A 32 -9.61 -8.03 6.83
C GLY A 32 -9.55 -6.60 7.40
N VAL A 33 -9.12 -6.46 8.66
CA VAL A 33 -8.90 -5.15 9.29
C VAL A 33 -7.79 -4.37 8.57
N SER A 34 -6.69 -5.04 8.21
CA SER A 34 -5.58 -4.45 7.45
C SER A 34 -6.05 -3.93 6.09
N ALA A 35 -6.86 -4.72 5.36
CA ALA A 35 -7.46 -4.29 4.10
C ALA A 35 -8.43 -3.09 4.26
N PHE A 36 -9.17 -3.02 5.37
CA PHE A 36 -9.99 -1.86 5.67
C PHE A 36 -9.14 -0.62 5.97
N LEU A 37 -8.09 -0.75 6.78
CA LEU A 37 -7.18 0.35 7.10
C LEU A 37 -6.45 0.89 5.85
N SER A 38 -6.04 0.01 4.93
CA SER A 38 -5.46 0.44 3.65
C SER A 38 -6.47 1.19 2.79
N LEU A 39 -7.73 0.73 2.76
CA LEU A 39 -8.80 1.41 2.02
C LEU A 39 -9.08 2.80 2.59
N VAL A 40 -9.11 2.96 3.92
CA VAL A 40 -9.25 4.28 4.57
C VAL A 40 -8.11 5.21 4.18
N TYR A 41 -6.86 4.72 4.19
CA TYR A 41 -5.70 5.49 3.74
C TYR A 41 -5.85 5.91 2.26
N LEU A 42 -6.25 5.00 1.38
CA LEU A 42 -6.43 5.28 -0.04
C LEU A 42 -7.54 6.32 -0.26
N LEU A 43 -8.69 6.18 0.40
CA LEU A 43 -9.80 7.14 0.29
C LEU A 43 -9.42 8.53 0.81
N ALA A 44 -8.76 8.62 1.97
CA ALA A 44 -8.31 9.90 2.51
C ALA A 44 -7.33 10.60 1.56
N THR A 45 -6.37 9.82 1.03
CA THR A 45 -5.39 10.32 0.05
C THR A 45 -6.07 10.77 -1.24
N PHE A 46 -7.03 9.99 -1.73
CA PHE A 46 -7.80 10.27 -2.94
C PHE A 46 -8.57 11.59 -2.82
N VAL A 47 -9.39 11.73 -1.77
CA VAL A 47 -10.23 12.91 -1.56
C VAL A 47 -9.39 14.17 -1.43
N LEU A 48 -8.30 14.10 -0.67
CA LEU A 48 -7.41 15.23 -0.51
C LEU A 48 -6.65 15.57 -1.80
N SER A 49 -6.24 14.58 -2.59
CA SER A 49 -5.58 14.80 -3.88
C SER A 49 -6.53 15.42 -4.92
N ILE A 50 -7.81 15.04 -4.93
CA ILE A 50 -8.83 15.70 -5.76
C ILE A 50 -8.98 17.16 -5.34
N LYS A 51 -9.12 17.41 -4.04
CA LYS A 51 -9.29 18.77 -3.51
C LYS A 51 -8.12 19.66 -3.91
N ASP A 52 -6.90 19.16 -3.80
CA ASP A 52 -5.71 19.90 -4.19
C ASP A 52 -5.62 20.09 -5.71
N GLY A 53 -5.90 19.05 -6.49
CA GLY A 53 -5.85 19.09 -7.95
C GLY A 53 -6.85 20.05 -8.57
N VAL A 54 -8.05 20.17 -8.02
CA VAL A 54 -9.07 21.14 -8.50
C VAL A 54 -8.67 22.59 -8.23
N ASN A 55 -7.93 22.85 -7.15
CA ASN A 55 -7.50 24.20 -6.77
C ASN A 55 -6.06 24.51 -7.22
N ALA A 56 -5.45 23.63 -8.02
CA ALA A 56 -4.04 23.69 -8.37
C ALA A 56 -3.76 24.68 -9.51
N PRO A 57 -2.63 25.42 -9.46
CA PRO A 57 -2.10 26.13 -10.64
C PRO A 57 -1.60 25.12 -11.71
N PRO A 58 -1.32 25.58 -12.94
CA PRO A 58 -0.85 24.72 -14.03
C PRO A 58 0.33 23.84 -13.62
N ARG A 59 0.27 22.54 -13.97
CA ARG A 59 1.26 21.54 -13.60
C ARG A 59 2.15 21.17 -14.77
N ASP A 60 3.42 20.94 -14.47
CA ASP A 60 4.34 20.34 -15.42
C ASP A 60 4.24 18.81 -15.33
N TYR A 61 4.06 18.15 -16.47
CA TYR A 61 4.01 16.70 -16.59
C TYR A 61 5.26 16.13 -17.25
N ASN A 62 6.25 16.98 -17.55
CA ASN A 62 7.52 16.51 -18.07
C ASN A 62 8.23 15.64 -17.04
N ILE A 63 8.74 14.50 -17.49
CA ILE A 63 9.57 13.62 -16.66
C ILE A 63 10.87 14.38 -16.36
N PRO A 64 11.15 14.71 -15.08
CA PRO A 64 12.34 15.45 -14.71
C PRO A 64 13.60 14.57 -14.88
N GLY A 65 14.72 15.18 -15.25
CA GLY A 65 16.04 14.52 -15.35
C GLY A 65 16.59 14.36 -16.77
N THR A 66 17.82 13.88 -16.85
CA THR A 66 18.54 13.62 -18.10
C THR A 66 17.97 12.38 -18.82
N THR A 67 18.24 12.23 -20.12
CA THR A 67 17.79 11.04 -20.90
C THR A 67 18.15 9.71 -20.22
N ILE A 68 19.36 9.62 -19.68
CA ILE A 68 19.82 8.43 -18.93
C ILE A 68 19.03 8.28 -17.63
N GLY A 69 18.81 9.37 -16.88
CA GLY A 69 18.01 9.35 -15.65
C GLY A 69 16.57 8.87 -15.87
N LYS A 70 15.96 9.24 -17.00
CA LYS A 70 14.63 8.75 -17.40
C LYS A 70 14.62 7.23 -17.61
N ILE A 71 15.63 6.68 -18.28
CA ILE A 71 15.74 5.23 -18.51
C ILE A 71 15.83 4.48 -17.18
N PHE A 72 16.74 4.89 -16.29
CA PHE A 72 16.89 4.26 -14.97
C PHE A 72 15.62 4.39 -14.11
N THR A 73 14.95 5.53 -14.16
CA THR A 73 13.69 5.75 -13.44
C THR A 73 12.59 4.81 -13.96
N THR A 74 12.49 4.63 -15.28
CA THR A 74 11.53 3.69 -15.89
C THR A 74 11.82 2.24 -15.49
N ILE A 75 13.10 1.82 -15.50
CA ILE A 75 13.50 0.48 -15.05
C ILE A 75 13.16 0.29 -13.56
N GLY A 76 13.46 1.27 -12.71
CA GLY A 76 13.11 1.25 -11.29
C GLY A 76 11.60 1.17 -11.05
N ALA A 77 10.81 1.93 -11.82
CA ALA A 77 9.35 1.89 -11.77
C ALA A 77 8.82 0.50 -12.18
N ALA A 78 9.33 -0.09 -13.25
CA ALA A 78 8.96 -1.44 -13.67
C ALA A 78 9.31 -2.49 -12.60
N GLY A 79 10.49 -2.39 -11.99
CA GLY A 79 10.90 -3.26 -10.87
C GLY A 79 9.96 -3.16 -9.67
N ASN A 80 9.56 -1.94 -9.31
CA ASN A 80 8.59 -1.72 -8.22
C ASN A 80 7.22 -2.33 -8.52
N VAL A 81 6.74 -2.28 -9.77
CA VAL A 81 5.48 -2.92 -10.16
C VAL A 81 5.57 -4.44 -10.05
N VAL A 82 6.66 -5.04 -10.54
CA VAL A 82 6.88 -6.50 -10.43
C VAL A 82 6.93 -6.94 -8.97
N PHE A 83 7.64 -6.19 -8.13
CA PHE A 83 7.71 -6.46 -6.70
C PHE A 83 6.34 -6.30 -6.01
N ALA A 84 5.60 -5.24 -6.31
CA ALA A 84 4.29 -4.99 -5.71
C ALA A 84 3.27 -6.10 -6.03
N PHE A 85 3.37 -6.72 -7.21
CA PHE A 85 2.45 -7.77 -7.66
C PHE A 85 3.02 -9.19 -7.57
N ASN A 86 4.15 -9.39 -6.89
CA ASN A 86 4.65 -10.75 -6.69
C ASN A 86 3.69 -11.56 -5.80
N SER A 87 3.38 -12.78 -6.22
CA SER A 87 2.44 -13.66 -5.53
C SER A 87 3.17 -14.88 -4.99
N GLY A 88 3.96 -14.70 -3.92
CA GLY A 88 4.68 -15.80 -3.26
C GLY A 88 3.79 -16.78 -2.48
N MET A 89 2.48 -16.50 -2.37
CA MET A 89 1.55 -17.22 -1.48
C MET A 89 0.56 -18.15 -2.20
N ILE A 90 0.80 -18.47 -3.49
CA ILE A 90 -0.12 -19.28 -4.30
C ILE A 90 -0.33 -20.68 -3.70
N PRO A 91 0.73 -21.43 -3.35
CA PRO A 91 0.55 -22.79 -2.81
C PRO A 91 -0.27 -22.84 -1.52
N GLU A 92 -0.11 -21.87 -0.62
CA GLU A 92 -0.83 -21.85 0.67
C GLU A 92 -2.31 -21.46 0.53
N ILE A 93 -2.63 -20.61 -0.45
CA ILE A 93 -4.02 -20.29 -0.78
C ILE A 93 -4.71 -21.55 -1.33
N GLN A 94 -4.02 -22.34 -2.15
CA GLN A 94 -4.56 -23.62 -2.64
C GLN A 94 -4.83 -24.62 -1.52
N ALA A 95 -3.97 -24.66 -0.50
CA ALA A 95 -4.12 -25.57 0.64
C ALA A 95 -5.28 -25.21 1.59
N THR A 96 -5.78 -23.96 1.54
CA THR A 96 -6.78 -23.44 2.50
C THR A 96 -8.15 -23.13 1.88
N VAL A 97 -8.22 -22.93 0.56
CA VAL A 97 -9.46 -22.68 -0.16
C VAL A 97 -10.31 -23.95 -0.28
N LYS A 98 -11.62 -23.82 -0.07
CA LYS A 98 -12.57 -24.92 -0.24
C LYS A 98 -12.51 -25.49 -1.66
N GLU A 99 -12.56 -26.81 -1.77
CA GLU A 99 -12.62 -27.47 -3.07
C GLU A 99 -13.80 -26.98 -3.92
N PRO A 100 -13.61 -26.79 -5.24
CA PRO A 100 -12.39 -26.99 -6.02
C PRO A 100 -11.37 -25.83 -5.85
N ALA A 101 -10.20 -26.13 -5.27
CA ALA A 101 -9.25 -25.12 -4.77
C ALA A 101 -8.70 -24.21 -5.87
N VAL A 102 -8.24 -24.80 -6.99
CA VAL A 102 -7.67 -24.05 -8.12
C VAL A 102 -8.70 -23.09 -8.71
N ARG A 103 -9.94 -23.54 -8.95
CA ARG A 103 -10.99 -22.71 -9.56
C ARG A 103 -11.39 -21.54 -8.65
N ASN A 104 -11.54 -21.80 -7.36
CA ASN A 104 -11.91 -20.76 -6.39
C ASN A 104 -10.76 -19.76 -6.18
N MET A 105 -9.50 -20.24 -6.16
CA MET A 105 -8.33 -19.37 -6.13
C MET A 105 -8.25 -18.47 -7.38
N MET A 106 -8.43 -19.03 -8.59
CA MET A 106 -8.39 -18.23 -9.82
C MET A 106 -9.45 -17.14 -9.85
N LYS A 107 -10.67 -17.40 -9.33
CA LYS A 107 -11.70 -16.36 -9.18
C LYS A 107 -11.24 -15.23 -8.25
N ALA A 108 -10.65 -15.58 -7.11
CA ALA A 108 -10.12 -14.59 -6.18
C ALA A 108 -8.97 -13.78 -6.82
N LEU A 109 -8.12 -14.44 -7.61
CA LEU A 109 -7.04 -13.80 -8.35
C LEU A 109 -7.57 -12.80 -9.40
N TYR A 110 -8.55 -13.21 -10.20
CA TYR A 110 -9.19 -12.32 -11.15
C TYR A 110 -9.85 -11.13 -10.46
N PHE A 111 -10.55 -11.36 -9.35
CA PHE A 111 -11.16 -10.28 -8.57
C PHE A 111 -10.10 -9.30 -8.04
N GLN A 112 -9.00 -9.81 -7.50
CA GLN A 112 -7.90 -8.99 -6.98
C GLN A 112 -7.27 -8.13 -8.08
N PHE A 113 -6.94 -8.71 -9.24
CA PHE A 113 -6.28 -7.98 -10.34
C PHE A 113 -7.21 -7.08 -11.15
N THR A 114 -8.53 -7.21 -10.98
CA THR A 114 -9.52 -6.33 -11.63
C THR A 114 -10.02 -5.28 -10.64
N VAL A 115 -10.84 -5.69 -9.68
CA VAL A 115 -11.49 -4.82 -8.71
C VAL A 115 -10.53 -4.38 -7.61
N GLY A 116 -9.70 -5.30 -7.10
CA GLY A 116 -8.79 -5.01 -5.99
C GLY A 116 -7.72 -3.96 -6.32
N VAL A 117 -7.26 -3.92 -7.57
CA VAL A 117 -6.25 -2.96 -8.04
C VAL A 117 -6.82 -1.57 -8.35
N MET A 118 -8.14 -1.47 -8.63
CA MET A 118 -8.77 -0.20 -9.03
C MET A 118 -8.53 0.95 -8.05
N PRO A 119 -8.71 0.82 -6.72
CA PRO A 119 -8.49 1.92 -5.79
C PRO A 119 -7.05 2.43 -5.81
N MET A 120 -6.08 1.53 -5.95
CA MET A 120 -4.67 1.88 -6.01
C MET A 120 -4.35 2.65 -7.30
N LEU A 121 -4.86 2.18 -8.44
CA LEU A 121 -4.72 2.88 -9.72
C LEU A 121 -5.41 4.26 -9.68
N ALA A 122 -6.62 4.34 -9.13
CA ALA A 122 -7.36 5.60 -9.02
C ALA A 122 -6.57 6.66 -8.23
N VAL A 123 -6.02 6.29 -7.07
CA VAL A 123 -5.15 7.18 -6.27
C VAL A 123 -3.88 7.55 -7.04
N THR A 124 -3.27 6.62 -7.76
CA THR A 124 -2.05 6.86 -8.54
C THR A 124 -2.31 7.87 -9.67
N PHE A 125 -3.36 7.67 -10.46
CA PHE A 125 -3.72 8.57 -11.56
C PHE A 125 -4.12 9.95 -11.04
N VAL A 126 -4.96 10.02 -10.00
CA VAL A 126 -5.38 11.31 -9.42
C VAL A 126 -4.20 12.02 -8.76
N GLY A 127 -3.32 11.31 -8.08
CA GLY A 127 -2.11 11.89 -7.49
C GLY A 127 -1.19 12.48 -8.56
N TYR A 128 -0.93 11.74 -9.63
CA TYR A 128 -0.12 12.25 -10.73
C TYR A 128 -0.80 13.43 -11.45
N TRP A 129 -2.12 13.36 -11.66
CA TRP A 129 -2.89 14.48 -12.21
C TRP A 129 -2.81 15.74 -11.33
N ALA A 130 -2.94 15.61 -10.02
CA ALA A 130 -2.97 16.72 -9.08
C ALA A 130 -1.59 17.40 -8.88
N TYR A 131 -0.50 16.62 -8.89
CA TYR A 131 0.85 17.11 -8.53
C TYR A 131 1.86 17.10 -9.69
N GLY A 132 1.58 16.42 -10.79
CA GLY A 132 2.46 16.32 -11.96
C GLY A 132 3.85 15.76 -11.63
N SER A 133 4.88 16.34 -12.24
CA SER A 133 6.29 15.98 -12.05
C SER A 133 6.81 16.20 -10.61
N SER A 134 6.09 16.95 -9.79
CA SER A 134 6.42 17.20 -8.37
C SER A 134 5.86 16.14 -7.42
N SER A 135 5.20 15.09 -7.92
CA SER A 135 4.67 14.02 -7.06
C SER A 135 5.78 13.23 -6.38
N SER A 136 5.83 13.23 -5.05
CA SER A 136 6.68 12.32 -4.27
C SER A 136 6.13 10.90 -4.22
N ALA A 137 7.04 9.92 -4.08
CA ALA A 137 6.69 8.49 -3.95
C ALA A 137 5.71 8.21 -2.80
N TYR A 138 5.80 8.96 -1.69
CA TYR A 138 4.81 8.94 -0.63
C TYR A 138 3.80 10.08 -0.84
N LEU A 139 2.64 9.76 -1.43
CA LEU A 139 1.71 10.77 -1.95
C LEU A 139 1.19 11.73 -0.87
N LEU A 140 1.01 11.27 0.37
CA LEU A 140 0.51 12.08 1.48
C LEU A 140 1.41 13.28 1.84
N ASN A 141 2.68 13.27 1.41
CA ASN A 141 3.59 14.41 1.61
C ASN A 141 3.25 15.60 0.73
N ASN A 142 2.66 15.37 -0.45
CA ASN A 142 2.31 16.45 -1.39
C ASN A 142 0.94 17.09 -1.08
N VAL A 143 0.16 16.40 -0.24
CA VAL A 143 -1.23 16.74 0.03
C VAL A 143 -1.37 17.86 1.07
N HIS A 144 -2.19 18.85 0.74
CA HIS A 144 -2.61 19.95 1.60
C HIS A 144 -3.96 19.62 2.23
N GLY A 145 -4.06 19.84 3.54
CA GLY A 145 -5.24 19.45 4.29
C GLY A 145 -5.03 19.52 5.78
N PRO A 146 -6.10 19.33 6.56
CA PRO A 146 -6.03 19.38 8.00
C PRO A 146 -5.04 18.33 8.53
N VAL A 147 -4.17 18.76 9.46
CA VAL A 147 -3.09 17.93 10.00
C VAL A 147 -3.62 16.65 10.63
N TRP A 148 -4.79 16.70 11.28
CA TRP A 148 -5.41 15.54 11.92
C TRP A 148 -5.75 14.44 10.91
N LEU A 149 -6.20 14.80 9.70
CA LEU A 149 -6.61 13.81 8.69
C LEU A 149 -5.39 13.13 8.09
N LYS A 150 -4.31 13.89 7.87
CA LYS A 150 -3.02 13.33 7.44
C LYS A 150 -2.42 12.44 8.51
N ALA A 151 -2.49 12.84 9.78
CA ALA A 151 -2.04 12.03 10.90
C ALA A 151 -2.85 10.73 11.01
N PHE A 152 -4.17 10.81 10.89
CA PHE A 152 -5.06 9.65 10.91
C PHE A 152 -4.75 8.67 9.78
N ALA A 153 -4.60 9.14 8.55
CA ALA A 153 -4.23 8.30 7.41
C ALA A 153 -2.85 7.64 7.60
N ASN A 154 -1.86 8.37 8.14
CA ASN A 154 -0.55 7.80 8.49
C ASN A 154 -0.66 6.71 9.56
N ILE A 155 -1.48 6.91 10.60
CA ILE A 155 -1.71 5.91 11.65
C ILE A 155 -2.38 4.66 11.07
N CYS A 156 -3.38 4.81 10.19
CA CYS A 156 -4.01 3.70 9.49
C CYS A 156 -2.97 2.91 8.66
N ALA A 157 -2.13 3.60 7.88
CA ALA A 157 -1.07 2.96 7.09
C ALA A 157 -0.03 2.26 7.97
N PHE A 158 0.34 2.86 9.11
CA PHE A 158 1.27 2.27 10.06
C PHE A 158 0.72 1.00 10.70
N LEU A 159 -0.52 1.02 11.19
CA LEU A 159 -1.19 -0.16 11.76
C LEU A 159 -1.38 -1.26 10.72
N GLN A 160 -1.78 -0.88 9.50
CA GLN A 160 -1.89 -1.79 8.36
C GLN A 160 -0.55 -2.49 8.08
N ALA A 161 0.55 -1.74 8.07
CA ALA A 161 1.89 -2.28 7.84
C ALA A 161 2.32 -3.28 8.94
N ILE A 162 2.04 -2.98 10.22
CA ILE A 162 2.31 -3.92 11.33
C ILE A 162 1.57 -5.24 11.12
N ILE A 163 0.28 -5.19 10.82
CA ILE A 163 -0.54 -6.39 10.63
C ILE A 163 -0.06 -7.19 9.41
N SER A 164 0.27 -6.51 8.32
CA SER A 164 0.74 -7.16 7.09
C SER A 164 2.14 -7.77 7.24
N LEU A 165 3.05 -7.14 7.99
CA LEU A 165 4.37 -7.69 8.30
C LEU A 165 4.27 -8.93 9.17
N HIS A 166 3.39 -8.93 10.16
CA HIS A 166 3.15 -10.08 11.03
C HIS A 166 2.74 -11.34 10.25
N GLY A 167 1.83 -11.18 9.28
CA GLY A 167 1.42 -12.30 8.43
C GLY A 167 2.55 -12.90 7.58
N LEU A 168 3.65 -12.17 7.39
CA LEU A 168 4.85 -12.64 6.70
C LEU A 168 5.78 -13.41 7.65
N PHE A 169 5.90 -12.99 8.92
CA PHE A 169 6.74 -13.64 9.92
C PHE A 169 6.17 -14.94 10.51
N VAL A 170 4.85 -15.04 10.70
CA VAL A 170 4.21 -16.27 11.20
C VAL A 170 4.35 -17.44 10.21
N LYS A 171 4.64 -17.15 8.93
CA LYS A 171 4.80 -18.15 7.87
C LYS A 171 6.19 -18.79 7.80
N SER A 172 7.19 -18.25 8.50
CA SER A 172 8.57 -18.75 8.45
C SER A 172 8.89 -19.81 9.51
N TYR A 173 7.89 -20.27 10.26
CA TYR A 173 7.96 -21.39 11.21
C TYR A 173 6.95 -22.46 10.82
#